data_AF-A0A2V2ERS5-F1
#
_entry.id   AF-A0A2V2ERS5-F1
#
_cell.length_a   1.000
_cell.length_b   1.000
_cell.length_c   1.000
_cell.angle_alpha   90.00
_cell.angle_beta   90.00
_cell.angle_gamma   90.00
#
_symmetry.space_group_name_H-M   'P 1'
#
loop_
_entity.id
_entity.type
_entity.pdbx_description
1 polymer ?
#
loop_
_entity_poly.entity_id
_entity_poly.type
_entity_poly.pdbx_seq_one_letter_code
_entity_poly.pdbx_strand_id
1 'polypeptide(L)'
;MLSNADIYKSRDVTTAETVAQMAQLKYFDEQYLYYGCAYLYEGTIKYRLHENAEKMAAFWEKSFEFGIYPTDISKYVRLLKTPSGKEYEKAEQVQREFALKLAQTYPQELFLALKELGDIAPTDAALAELTLWQDELDLCYERDKIELFSGAVALCFKQKKLCTASYEQFKQWIKARLDLINNCECSIWRDKHWFYGFGYQDGASAQFYANASEFIARSHHYDLMSEGASCTPIFKKAYWFDENPDWPIRKWRSRFEEDMKGLMSEEYQQRLRHLSEVSVTADKEKLAYWLTAVDGEKFPQAHKVLSYYRSLWQENGEA
;
A
#
# COMPACT_ATOMS: atom_id res chain seq x y z
N MET A 1 -20.16 -49.45 33.34
CA MET A 1 -19.86 -49.80 31.93
C MET A 1 -20.05 -48.54 31.12
N LEU A 2 -18.99 -48.00 30.53
CA LEU A 2 -19.10 -46.88 29.60
C LEU A 2 -19.92 -47.34 28.39
N SER A 3 -20.81 -46.48 27.90
CA SER A 3 -21.76 -46.85 26.85
C SER A 3 -21.02 -46.95 25.51
N ASN A 4 -21.50 -47.80 24.59
CA ASN A 4 -20.91 -47.92 23.24
C ASN A 4 -20.94 -46.61 22.43
N ALA A 5 -21.63 -45.56 22.89
CA ALA A 5 -21.59 -44.22 22.32
C ALA A 5 -20.30 -43.44 22.66
N ASP A 6 -19.58 -43.84 23.72
CA ASP A 6 -18.31 -43.22 24.13
C ASP A 6 -17.10 -43.74 23.31
N ILE A 7 -17.29 -44.81 22.53
CA ILE A 7 -16.22 -45.54 21.82
C ILE A 7 -16.02 -45.04 20.38
N TYR A 8 -16.99 -44.32 19.81
CA TYR A 8 -16.88 -43.71 18.49
C TYR A 8 -16.84 -42.18 18.60
N LYS A 9 -15.81 -41.63 19.26
CA LYS A 9 -15.33 -40.31 18.85
C LYS A 9 -14.95 -40.44 17.38
N SER A 10 -15.64 -39.72 16.49
CA SER A 10 -15.33 -39.80 15.06
C SER A 10 -13.83 -39.56 14.88
N ARG A 11 -13.21 -40.30 13.96
CA ARG A 11 -11.78 -40.19 13.65
C ARG A 11 -11.33 -38.74 13.49
N ASP A 12 -12.22 -37.89 12.97
CA ASP A 12 -11.93 -36.48 12.73
C ASP A 12 -11.89 -35.67 14.04
N VAL A 13 -12.71 -36.00 15.04
CA VAL A 13 -12.64 -35.41 16.39
C VAL A 13 -11.37 -35.85 17.12
N THR A 14 -11.02 -37.13 17.07
CA THR A 14 -9.77 -37.62 17.69
C THR A 14 -8.54 -37.06 16.99
N THR A 15 -8.57 -36.90 15.65
CA THR A 15 -7.48 -36.27 14.90
C THR A 15 -7.37 -34.79 15.25
N ALA A 16 -8.47 -34.04 15.33
CA ALA A 16 -8.46 -32.64 15.73
C ALA A 16 -7.95 -32.43 17.17
N GLU A 17 -8.39 -33.27 18.11
CA GLU A 17 -7.89 -33.26 19.50
C GLU A 17 -6.38 -33.56 19.56
N THR A 18 -5.91 -34.54 18.78
CA THR A 18 -4.48 -34.89 18.72
C THR A 18 -3.66 -33.77 18.09
N VAL A 19 -4.14 -33.14 17.01
CA VAL A 19 -3.48 -31.98 16.39
C VAL A 19 -3.45 -30.78 17.35
N ALA A 20 -4.53 -30.55 18.11
CA ALA A 20 -4.56 -29.50 19.13
C ALA A 20 -3.55 -29.76 20.26
N GLN A 21 -3.43 -31.01 20.72
CA GLN A 21 -2.41 -31.42 21.69
C GLN A 21 -0.99 -31.27 21.11
N MET A 22 -0.77 -31.69 19.86
CA MET A 22 0.51 -31.51 19.16
C MET A 22 0.87 -30.02 19.00
N ALA A 23 -0.12 -29.17 18.71
CA ALA A 23 0.07 -27.71 18.65
C ALA A 23 0.42 -27.12 20.03
N GLN A 24 -0.26 -27.56 21.10
CA GLN A 24 0.08 -27.16 22.48
C GLN A 24 1.49 -27.60 22.90
N LEU A 25 1.96 -28.75 22.39
CA LEU A 25 3.31 -29.25 22.59
C LEU A 25 4.35 -28.62 21.65
N LYS A 26 3.97 -27.60 20.86
CA LYS A 26 4.82 -26.94 19.85
C LYS A 26 5.49 -27.93 18.88
N TYR A 27 4.76 -28.98 18.51
CA TYR A 27 5.26 -30.00 17.58
C TYR A 27 5.42 -29.44 16.15
N PHE A 28 4.68 -28.38 15.82
CA PHE A 28 4.74 -27.69 14.54
C PHE A 28 5.70 -26.50 14.60
N ASP A 29 6.37 -26.24 13.49
CA ASP A 29 7.19 -25.06 13.32
C ASP A 29 6.32 -23.80 13.48
N GLU A 30 6.80 -22.85 14.27
CA GLU A 30 6.16 -21.54 14.42
C GLU A 30 6.48 -20.66 13.21
N GLN A 31 5.47 -19.92 12.76
CA GLN A 31 5.61 -18.96 11.67
C GLN A 31 5.96 -17.58 12.21
N TYR A 32 7.13 -17.07 11.80
CA TYR A 32 7.55 -15.69 11.99
C TYR A 32 7.38 -14.94 10.66
N LEU A 33 6.45 -13.99 10.63
CA LEU A 33 6.10 -13.19 9.46
C LEU A 33 6.36 -11.71 9.75
N TYR A 34 7.23 -11.10 8.95
CA TYR A 34 7.53 -9.67 9.02
C TYR A 34 7.37 -9.01 7.65
N TYR A 35 6.97 -7.75 7.70
CA TYR A 35 6.94 -6.82 6.58
C TYR A 35 7.98 -5.74 6.84
N GLY A 36 8.72 -5.31 5.82
CA GLY A 36 9.81 -4.36 6.02
C GLY A 36 10.25 -3.60 4.79
N CYS A 37 10.81 -2.42 5.02
CA CYS A 37 11.41 -1.57 3.99
C CYS A 37 12.68 -0.91 4.53
N ALA A 38 13.51 -0.42 3.62
CA ALA A 38 14.71 0.35 3.91
C ALA A 38 14.52 1.81 3.46
N TYR A 39 15.13 2.75 4.18
CA TYR A 39 15.06 4.18 3.87
C TYR A 39 16.26 4.93 4.44
N LEU A 40 16.59 6.08 3.86
CA LEU A 40 17.59 6.99 4.40
C LEU A 40 16.95 7.94 5.41
N TYR A 41 17.58 8.10 6.58
CA TYR A 41 17.17 9.08 7.56
C TYR A 41 18.39 9.62 8.29
N GLU A 42 18.56 10.94 8.33
CA GLU A 42 19.70 11.61 8.97
C GLU A 42 21.06 11.04 8.51
N GLY A 43 21.18 10.72 7.22
CA GLY A 43 22.41 10.18 6.62
C GLY A 43 22.68 8.70 6.91
N THR A 44 21.80 8.00 7.64
CA THR A 44 21.93 6.57 7.95
C THR A 44 20.81 5.78 7.29
N ILE A 45 21.15 4.64 6.67
CA ILE A 45 20.15 3.70 6.14
C ILE A 45 19.51 2.98 7.33
N LYS A 46 18.20 3.14 7.49
CA LYS A 46 17.41 2.50 8.52
C LYS A 46 16.51 1.43 7.90
N TYR A 47 16.25 0.38 8.68
CA TYR A 47 15.36 -0.71 8.32
C TYR A 47 14.18 -0.71 9.29
N ARG A 48 12.96 -0.64 8.76
CA ARG A 48 11.76 -0.75 9.59
C ARG A 48 11.08 -2.07 9.30
N LEU A 49 10.83 -2.83 10.36
CA LEU A 49 10.19 -4.13 10.33
C LEU A 49 8.95 -4.11 11.22
N HIS A 50 7.89 -4.79 10.81
CA HIS A 50 6.68 -4.95 11.63
C HIS A 50 5.88 -6.18 11.18
N GLU A 51 5.17 -6.84 12.09
CA GLU A 51 4.40 -8.08 11.81
C GLU A 51 3.07 -7.78 11.11
N ASN A 52 2.46 -6.65 11.42
CA ASN A 52 1.24 -6.14 10.78
C ASN A 52 1.57 -5.33 9.50
N ALA A 53 1.00 -5.76 8.37
CA ALA A 53 1.22 -5.14 7.07
C ALA A 53 0.59 -3.74 6.93
N GLU A 54 -0.59 -3.51 7.51
CA GLU A 54 -1.30 -2.22 7.46
C GLU A 54 -0.51 -1.13 8.19
N LYS A 55 0.11 -1.46 9.33
CA LYS A 55 1.00 -0.55 10.05
C LYS A 55 2.25 -0.21 9.23
N MET A 56 2.76 -1.15 8.43
CA MET A 56 3.85 -0.86 7.48
C MET A 56 3.38 0.02 6.31
N ALA A 57 2.21 -0.26 5.74
CA ALA A 57 1.63 0.55 4.68
C ALA A 57 1.38 1.99 5.15
N ALA A 58 0.82 2.17 6.34
CA ALA A 58 0.63 3.47 6.96
C ALA A 58 1.94 4.23 7.23
N PHE A 59 3.01 3.53 7.65
CA PHE A 59 4.33 4.15 7.77
C PHE A 59 4.87 4.59 6.40
N TRP A 60 4.78 3.71 5.40
CA TRP A 60 5.27 3.97 4.06
C TRP A 60 4.56 5.17 3.42
N GLU A 61 3.25 5.28 3.59
CA GLU A 61 2.48 6.45 3.14
C GLU A 61 2.92 7.74 3.83
N LYS A 62 3.09 7.70 5.15
CA LYS A 62 3.48 8.87 5.94
C LYS A 62 4.92 9.30 5.73
N SER A 63 5.79 8.43 5.20
CA SER A 63 7.21 8.75 5.05
C SER A 63 7.44 9.96 4.14
N PHE A 64 6.60 10.12 3.12
CA PHE A 64 6.65 11.25 2.18
C PHE A 64 6.43 12.59 2.88
N GLU A 65 5.60 12.64 3.93
CA GLU A 65 5.37 13.86 4.73
C GLU A 65 6.63 14.31 5.48
N PHE A 66 7.57 13.39 5.72
CA PHE A 66 8.85 13.65 6.36
C PHE A 66 10.02 13.79 5.36
N GLY A 67 9.74 13.83 4.05
CA GLY A 67 10.78 13.80 3.01
C GLY A 67 11.60 12.51 3.01
N ILE A 68 11.00 11.39 3.46
CA ILE A 68 11.64 10.08 3.51
C ILE A 68 11.10 9.24 2.35
N TYR A 69 12.02 8.67 1.57
CA TYR A 69 11.73 7.88 0.38
C TYR A 69 12.14 6.41 0.60
N PRO A 70 11.22 5.56 1.10
CA PRO A 70 11.48 4.15 1.36
C PRO A 70 11.47 3.30 0.10
N THR A 71 12.10 2.13 0.18
CA THR A 71 11.91 1.04 -0.78
C THR A 71 10.48 0.47 -0.71
N ASP A 72 10.13 -0.43 -1.63
CA ASP A 72 8.92 -1.24 -1.49
C ASP A 72 8.92 -2.05 -0.17
N ILE A 73 7.72 -2.42 0.29
CA ILE A 73 7.51 -3.25 1.47
C ILE A 73 7.70 -4.71 1.07
N SER A 74 8.82 -5.29 1.51
CA SER A 74 9.10 -6.72 1.36
C SER A 74 8.41 -7.55 2.44
N LYS A 75 7.99 -8.76 2.10
CA LYS A 75 7.48 -9.78 3.03
C LYS A 75 8.56 -10.82 3.30
N TYR A 76 8.79 -11.18 4.56
CA TYR A 76 9.71 -12.24 4.96
C TYR A 76 9.03 -13.21 5.92
N VAL A 77 9.11 -14.50 5.60
CA VAL A 77 8.50 -15.58 6.37
C VAL A 77 9.56 -16.61 6.71
N ARG A 78 9.61 -17.00 7.98
CA ARG A 78 10.42 -18.13 8.45
C ARG A 78 9.57 -19.07 9.29
N LEU A 79 9.70 -20.36 9.00
CA LEU A 79 9.20 -21.45 9.82
C LEU A 79 10.37 -21.94 10.66
N LEU A 80 10.23 -21.92 11.98
CA LEU A 80 11.27 -22.33 12.92
C LEU A 80 10.69 -23.19 14.04
N LYS A 81 11.45 -24.20 14.46
CA LYS A 81 11.19 -24.86 15.74
C LYS A 81 11.56 -23.92 16.87
N THR A 82 10.57 -23.58 17.68
CA THR A 82 10.73 -22.68 18.81
C THR A 82 10.47 -23.43 20.10
N PRO A 83 11.51 -23.73 20.89
CA PRO A 83 11.33 -24.22 22.25
C PRO A 83 10.51 -23.22 23.07
N SER A 84 9.70 -23.70 24.00
CA SER A 84 8.95 -22.83 24.90
C SER A 84 9.87 -21.86 25.67
N GLY A 85 9.52 -20.58 25.68
CA GLY A 85 10.31 -19.51 26.31
C GLY A 85 11.44 -18.94 25.45
N LYS A 86 11.60 -19.40 24.20
CA LYS A 86 12.61 -18.92 23.24
C LYS A 86 12.01 -18.12 22.07
N GLU A 87 10.73 -17.78 22.14
CA GLU A 87 9.98 -17.09 21.09
C GLU A 87 10.58 -15.71 20.79
N TYR A 88 10.95 -14.96 21.83
CA TYR A 88 11.56 -13.64 21.67
C TYR A 88 12.93 -13.71 20.98
N GLU A 89 13.79 -14.66 21.39
CA GLU A 89 15.11 -14.86 20.79
C GLU A 89 14.98 -15.26 19.31
N LYS A 90 14.00 -16.12 18.97
CA LYS A 90 13.73 -16.53 17.60
C LYS A 90 13.15 -15.38 16.76
N ALA A 91 12.22 -14.60 17.31
CA ALA A 91 11.71 -13.40 16.66
C ALA A 91 12.83 -12.40 16.35
N GLU A 92 13.70 -12.11 17.32
CA GLU A 92 14.82 -11.19 17.14
C GLU A 92 15.82 -11.71 16.10
N GLN A 93 16.11 -13.02 16.12
CA GLN A 93 16.93 -13.67 15.09
C GLN A 93 16.33 -13.45 13.69
N VAL A 94 15.04 -13.71 13.50
CA VAL A 94 14.36 -13.55 12.21
C VAL A 94 14.35 -12.08 11.76
N GLN A 95 14.14 -11.14 12.68
CA GLN A 95 14.21 -9.70 12.38
C GLN A 95 15.62 -9.27 11.93
N ARG A 96 16.67 -9.72 12.62
CA ARG A 96 18.07 -9.45 12.23
C ARG A 96 18.39 -10.04 10.87
N GLU A 97 17.99 -11.28 10.60
CA GLU A 97 18.13 -11.92 9.29
C GLU A 97 17.44 -11.09 8.19
N PHE A 98 16.23 -10.60 8.46
CA PHE A 98 15.50 -9.80 7.49
C PHE A 98 16.17 -8.44 7.24
N ALA A 99 16.61 -7.75 8.29
CA ALA A 99 17.34 -6.49 8.16
C ALA A 99 18.64 -6.66 7.35
N LEU A 100 19.40 -7.74 7.60
CA LEU A 100 20.59 -8.07 6.81
C LEU A 100 20.26 -8.35 5.35
N LYS A 101 19.15 -9.05 5.07
CA LYS A 101 18.69 -9.28 3.70
C LYS A 101 18.36 -7.96 3.00
N LEU A 102 17.67 -7.03 3.67
CA LEU A 102 17.39 -5.70 3.11
C LEU A 102 18.68 -4.93 2.84
N ALA A 103 19.65 -4.97 3.76
CA ALA A 103 20.95 -4.34 3.61
C ALA A 103 21.76 -4.88 2.43
N GLN A 104 21.67 -6.19 2.16
CA GLN A 104 22.32 -6.82 1.00
C GLN A 104 21.59 -6.56 -0.32
N THR A 105 20.28 -6.32 -0.26
CA THR A 105 19.44 -6.11 -1.44
C THR A 105 19.58 -4.69 -2.00
N TYR A 106 19.77 -3.70 -1.13
CA TYR A 106 19.74 -2.29 -1.51
C TYR A 106 21.09 -1.61 -1.24
N PRO A 107 21.79 -1.15 -2.29
CA PRO A 107 23.08 -0.50 -2.17
C PRO A 107 22.94 0.93 -1.65
N GLN A 108 24.02 1.52 -1.15
CA GLN A 108 24.01 2.88 -0.60
C GLN A 108 23.67 3.93 -1.68
N GLU A 109 24.12 3.69 -2.91
CA GLU A 109 23.91 4.51 -4.10
C GLU A 109 22.42 4.74 -4.37
N LEU A 110 21.56 3.74 -4.12
CA LEU A 110 20.11 3.90 -4.23
C LEU A 110 19.60 5.02 -3.32
N PHE A 111 20.02 5.02 -2.05
CA PHE A 111 19.52 5.97 -1.07
C PHE A 111 20.07 7.38 -1.29
N LEU A 112 21.29 7.49 -1.82
CA LEU A 112 21.83 8.76 -2.29
C LEU A 112 21.02 9.31 -3.47
N ALA A 113 20.69 8.46 -4.44
CA ALA A 113 19.83 8.82 -5.57
C ALA A 113 18.46 9.31 -5.11
N LEU A 114 17.78 8.54 -4.23
CA LEU A 114 16.46 8.90 -3.72
C LEU A 114 16.48 10.20 -2.93
N LYS A 115 17.54 10.47 -2.18
CA LYS A 115 17.71 11.75 -1.49
C LYS A 115 17.90 12.89 -2.49
N GLU A 116 18.81 12.77 -3.44
CA GLU A 116 19.10 13.86 -4.37
C GLU A 116 17.88 14.22 -5.25
N LEU A 117 17.19 13.22 -5.79
CA LEU A 117 15.96 13.39 -6.55
C LEU A 117 14.79 13.86 -5.64
N GLY A 118 14.82 13.39 -4.39
CA GLY A 118 13.90 13.72 -3.31
C GLY A 118 14.07 15.13 -2.74
N ASP A 119 15.21 15.79 -2.89
CA ASP A 119 15.45 17.13 -2.35
C ASP A 119 14.95 18.26 -3.29
N ILE A 120 14.39 17.92 -4.46
CA ILE A 120 13.69 18.88 -5.33
C ILE A 120 12.52 19.50 -4.55
N ALA A 121 12.48 20.83 -4.50
CA ALA A 121 11.45 21.56 -3.77
C ALA A 121 10.05 21.31 -4.37
N PRO A 122 9.04 21.03 -3.52
CA PRO A 122 7.67 20.93 -4.00
C PRO A 122 7.14 22.29 -4.47
N THR A 123 6.23 22.24 -5.42
CA THR A 123 5.53 23.40 -5.98
C THR A 123 4.05 23.29 -5.65
N ASP A 124 3.29 24.37 -5.78
CA ASP A 124 1.81 24.34 -5.71
C ASP A 124 1.19 24.31 -7.11
N ALA A 125 1.84 23.60 -8.04
CA ALA A 125 1.41 23.58 -9.43
C ALA A 125 0.00 22.96 -9.61
N ALA A 126 -0.37 21.99 -8.78
CA ALA A 126 -1.69 21.36 -8.80
C ALA A 126 -2.74 22.06 -7.89
N LEU A 127 -2.36 23.13 -7.18
CA LEU A 127 -3.22 23.74 -6.15
C LEU A 127 -4.54 24.24 -6.75
N ALA A 128 -4.49 25.01 -7.83
CA ALA A 128 -5.68 25.60 -8.44
C ALA A 128 -6.69 24.54 -8.93
N GLU A 129 -6.21 23.48 -9.60
CA GLU A 129 -7.06 22.39 -10.08
C GLU A 129 -7.69 21.60 -8.93
N LEU A 130 -6.93 21.33 -7.87
CA LEU A 130 -7.45 20.61 -6.70
C LEU A 130 -8.41 21.45 -5.88
N THR A 131 -8.24 22.77 -5.81
CA THR A 131 -9.21 23.68 -5.17
C THR A 131 -10.54 23.69 -5.94
N LEU A 132 -10.50 23.75 -7.29
CA LEU A 132 -11.73 23.66 -8.09
C LEU A 132 -12.47 22.34 -7.84
N TRP A 133 -11.73 21.22 -7.79
CA TRP A 133 -12.33 19.93 -7.47
C TRP A 133 -12.87 19.89 -6.03
N GLN A 134 -12.17 20.47 -5.07
CA GLN A 134 -12.65 20.60 -3.69
C GLN A 134 -13.98 21.37 -3.62
N ASP A 135 -14.10 22.48 -4.36
CA ASP A 135 -15.31 23.32 -4.40
C ASP A 135 -16.52 22.54 -4.95
N GLU A 136 -16.33 21.74 -5.99
CA GLU A 136 -17.37 20.85 -6.53
C GLU A 136 -17.84 19.79 -5.52
N LEU A 137 -16.96 19.41 -4.59
CA LEU A 137 -17.23 18.43 -3.55
C LEU A 137 -17.76 19.06 -2.25
N ASP A 138 -17.89 20.38 -2.15
CA ASP A 138 -18.24 21.06 -0.89
C ASP A 138 -19.63 20.70 -0.36
N LEU A 139 -20.54 20.27 -1.25
CA LEU A 139 -21.87 19.75 -0.88
C LEU A 139 -22.03 18.26 -1.20
N CYS A 140 -20.92 17.55 -1.45
CA CYS A 140 -20.91 16.13 -1.70
C CYS A 140 -20.89 15.34 -0.37
N TYR A 141 -21.82 14.40 -0.23
CA TYR A 141 -21.90 13.46 0.90
C TYR A 141 -21.55 12.02 0.49
N GLU A 142 -21.11 11.81 -0.75
CA GLU A 142 -20.67 10.51 -1.22
C GLU A 142 -19.23 10.26 -0.77
N ARG A 143 -19.07 9.41 0.25
CA ARG A 143 -17.76 9.03 0.80
C ARG A 143 -16.76 8.65 -0.29
N ASP A 144 -17.19 7.85 -1.26
CA ASP A 144 -16.32 7.30 -2.28
C ASP A 144 -15.68 8.40 -3.14
N LYS A 145 -16.42 9.47 -3.47
CA LYS A 145 -15.88 10.63 -4.20
C LYS A 145 -14.85 11.41 -3.39
N ILE A 146 -15.08 11.55 -2.08
CA ILE A 146 -14.12 12.20 -1.16
C ILE A 146 -12.85 11.37 -1.01
N GLU A 147 -12.96 10.03 -0.94
CA GLU A 147 -11.80 9.13 -0.87
C GLU A 147 -11.00 9.13 -2.19
N LEU A 148 -11.67 9.22 -3.36
CA LEU A 148 -10.99 9.42 -4.65
C LEU A 148 -10.22 10.75 -4.71
N PHE A 149 -10.84 11.85 -4.30
CA PHE A 149 -10.18 13.15 -4.20
C PHE A 149 -8.97 13.10 -3.24
N SER A 150 -9.14 12.46 -2.07
CA SER A 150 -8.06 12.23 -1.11
C SER A 150 -6.87 11.50 -1.74
N GLY A 151 -7.14 10.46 -2.54
CA GLY A 151 -6.11 9.76 -3.30
C GLY A 151 -5.37 10.66 -4.30
N ALA A 152 -6.09 11.51 -5.04
CA ALA A 152 -5.50 12.44 -6.00
C ALA A 152 -4.62 13.51 -5.32
N VAL A 153 -5.09 14.07 -4.20
CA VAL A 153 -4.32 15.02 -3.37
C VAL A 153 -3.03 14.37 -2.85
N ALA A 154 -3.12 13.16 -2.30
CA ALA A 154 -1.97 12.43 -1.80
C ALA A 154 -0.96 12.09 -2.92
N LEU A 155 -1.45 11.73 -4.11
CA LEU A 155 -0.59 11.53 -5.27
C LEU A 155 0.12 12.83 -5.64
N CYS A 156 -0.60 13.94 -5.83
CA CYS A 156 0.01 15.23 -6.19
C CYS A 156 1.08 15.68 -5.19
N PHE A 157 0.85 15.46 -3.89
CA PHE A 157 1.86 15.72 -2.86
C PHE A 157 3.12 14.85 -3.03
N LYS A 158 2.96 13.53 -3.22
CA LYS A 158 4.10 12.62 -3.48
C LYS A 158 4.86 12.96 -4.76
N GLN A 159 4.16 13.46 -5.77
CA GLN A 159 4.70 13.95 -7.04
C GLN A 159 5.29 15.36 -6.93
N LYS A 160 5.25 15.99 -5.74
CA LYS A 160 5.78 17.33 -5.46
C LYS A 160 5.07 18.46 -6.20
N LYS A 161 3.81 18.23 -6.59
CA LYS A 161 2.89 19.21 -7.20
C LYS A 161 2.05 19.97 -6.17
N LEU A 162 2.20 19.62 -4.90
CA LEU A 162 1.70 20.37 -3.75
C LEU A 162 2.81 20.59 -2.73
N CYS A 163 2.86 21.79 -2.14
CA CYS A 163 3.68 22.03 -0.97
C CYS A 163 3.03 21.42 0.29
N THR A 164 3.82 21.27 1.36
CA THR A 164 3.34 20.74 2.64
C THR A 164 2.18 21.53 3.22
N ALA A 165 2.21 22.87 3.11
CA ALA A 165 1.15 23.72 3.66
C ALA A 165 -0.19 23.48 2.95
N SER A 166 -0.20 23.47 1.60
CA SER A 166 -1.38 23.19 0.79
C SER A 166 -1.91 21.77 1.02
N TYR A 167 -1.02 20.78 1.08
CA TYR A 167 -1.40 19.39 1.35
C TYR A 167 -2.07 19.24 2.73
N GLU A 168 -1.54 19.90 3.77
CA GLU A 168 -2.16 19.86 5.09
C GLU A 168 -3.54 20.55 5.14
N GLN A 169 -3.75 21.62 4.36
CA GLN A 169 -5.07 22.24 4.23
C GLN A 169 -6.08 21.27 3.62
N PHE A 170 -5.73 20.60 2.51
CA PHE A 170 -6.60 19.59 1.91
C PHE A 170 -6.85 18.42 2.87
N LYS A 171 -5.83 17.91 3.57
CA LYS A 171 -5.99 16.83 4.56
C LYS A 171 -6.96 17.19 5.67
N GLN A 172 -6.89 18.42 6.18
CA GLN A 172 -7.82 18.90 7.22
C GLN A 172 -9.25 18.94 6.69
N TRP A 173 -9.46 19.47 5.48
CA TRP A 173 -10.79 19.51 4.87
C TRP A 173 -11.33 18.10 4.57
N ILE A 174 -10.52 17.22 3.97
CA ILE A 174 -10.88 15.82 3.68
C ILE A 174 -11.29 15.11 4.97
N LYS A 175 -10.50 15.26 6.04
CA LYS A 175 -10.80 14.66 7.34
C LYS A 175 -12.13 15.18 7.89
N ALA A 176 -12.32 16.50 7.93
CA ALA A 176 -13.55 17.10 8.43
C ALA A 176 -14.78 16.62 7.63
N ARG A 177 -14.65 16.49 6.30
CA ARG A 177 -15.70 15.99 5.43
C ARG A 177 -16.03 14.52 5.68
N LEU A 178 -15.02 13.66 5.79
CA LEU A 178 -15.21 12.24 6.08
C LEU A 178 -15.80 12.04 7.49
N ASP A 179 -15.37 12.82 8.48
CA ASP A 179 -15.93 12.77 9.83
C ASP A 179 -17.41 13.18 9.83
N LEU A 180 -17.80 14.21 9.07
CA LEU A 180 -19.20 14.59 8.89
C LEU A 180 -20.03 13.45 8.29
N ILE A 181 -19.55 12.84 7.20
CA ILE A 181 -20.24 11.71 6.53
C ILE A 181 -20.36 10.52 7.48
N ASN A 182 -19.29 10.16 8.19
CA ASN A 182 -19.29 9.05 9.15
C ASN A 182 -20.26 9.28 10.30
N ASN A 183 -20.39 10.52 10.80
CA ASN A 183 -21.32 10.86 11.87
C ASN A 183 -22.78 10.77 11.44
N CYS A 184 -23.06 10.81 10.13
CA CYS A 184 -24.38 10.57 9.57
C CYS A 184 -24.62 9.10 9.20
N GLU A 185 -23.59 8.24 9.27
CA GLU A 185 -23.70 6.82 8.94
C GLU A 185 -24.38 6.05 10.08
N CYS A 186 -25.70 5.90 10.00
CA CYS A 186 -26.47 5.03 10.88
C CYS A 186 -26.49 3.58 10.33
N SER A 187 -25.35 2.88 10.38
CA SER A 187 -25.33 1.46 10.02
C SER A 187 -25.74 0.59 11.19
N ILE A 188 -26.74 -0.28 10.97
CA ILE A 188 -27.13 -1.35 11.91
C ILE A 188 -26.21 -2.57 11.82
N TRP A 189 -25.40 -2.61 10.77
CA TRP A 189 -24.52 -3.71 10.41
C TRP A 189 -23.22 -3.68 11.21
N ARG A 190 -22.59 -4.86 11.39
CA ARG A 190 -21.44 -5.05 12.29
C ARG A 190 -20.24 -5.72 11.63
N ASP A 191 -20.42 -6.35 10.47
CA ASP A 191 -19.35 -7.13 9.83
C ASP A 191 -18.65 -6.34 8.71
N LYS A 192 -17.82 -5.37 9.10
CA LYS A 192 -17.16 -4.43 8.18
C LYS A 192 -15.88 -5.02 7.58
N HIS A 193 -15.82 -5.08 6.25
CA HIS A 193 -14.64 -5.53 5.51
C HIS A 193 -14.20 -4.52 4.45
N TRP A 194 -12.89 -4.37 4.29
CA TRP A 194 -12.29 -3.44 3.32
C TRP A 194 -11.81 -4.15 2.07
N PHE A 195 -12.01 -3.48 0.93
CA PHE A 195 -11.38 -3.82 -0.34
C PHE A 195 -10.55 -2.64 -0.83
N TYR A 196 -9.52 -2.96 -1.61
CA TYR A 196 -8.52 -2.05 -2.12
C TYR A 196 -8.32 -2.31 -3.61
N GLY A 197 -8.17 -1.26 -4.40
CA GLY A 197 -7.99 -1.41 -5.84
C GLY A 197 -7.53 -0.13 -6.50
N PHE A 198 -7.13 -0.24 -7.76
CA PHE A 198 -6.70 0.87 -8.58
C PHE A 198 -6.94 0.56 -10.05
N GLY A 199 -7.11 1.61 -10.85
CA GLY A 199 -7.04 1.54 -12.30
C GLY A 199 -5.61 1.73 -12.80
N TYR A 200 -5.29 1.15 -13.94
CA TYR A 200 -4.02 1.38 -14.64
C TYR A 200 -4.23 1.28 -16.15
N GLN A 201 -3.36 1.91 -16.92
CA GLN A 201 -3.38 1.77 -18.37
C GLN A 201 -2.53 0.58 -18.82
N ASP A 202 -3.12 -0.27 -19.67
CA ASP A 202 -2.44 -1.32 -20.41
C ASP A 202 -2.70 -1.09 -21.90
N GLY A 203 -1.70 -0.48 -22.56
CA GLY A 203 -1.84 0.06 -23.91
C GLY A 203 -2.98 1.09 -23.99
N ALA A 204 -3.93 0.86 -24.90
CA ALA A 204 -5.09 1.74 -25.09
C ALA A 204 -6.26 1.45 -24.13
N SER A 205 -6.14 0.43 -23.25
CA SER A 205 -7.25 -0.04 -22.42
C SER A 205 -7.04 0.32 -20.94
N ALA A 206 -8.09 0.83 -20.30
CA ALA A 206 -8.11 0.99 -18.85
C ALA A 206 -8.41 -0.37 -18.19
N GLN A 207 -7.50 -0.84 -17.37
CA GLN A 207 -7.62 -2.07 -16.58
C GLN A 207 -7.79 -1.73 -15.11
N PHE A 208 -8.33 -2.70 -14.36
CA PHE A 208 -8.67 -2.52 -12.95
C PHE A 208 -8.19 -3.71 -12.14
N TYR A 209 -7.55 -3.44 -11.00
CA TYR A 209 -7.12 -4.45 -10.06
C TYR A 209 -7.82 -4.26 -8.70
N ALA A 210 -8.22 -5.36 -8.08
CA ALA A 210 -8.87 -5.36 -6.77
C ALA A 210 -8.38 -6.50 -5.89
N ASN A 211 -8.26 -6.24 -4.59
CA ASN A 211 -7.91 -7.22 -3.57
C ASN A 211 -8.50 -6.85 -2.20
N ALA A 212 -8.74 -7.85 -1.35
CA ALA A 212 -9.13 -7.63 0.05
C ALA A 212 -7.93 -7.30 0.96
N SER A 213 -6.71 -7.60 0.51
CA SER A 213 -5.47 -7.26 1.21
C SER A 213 -4.86 -5.98 0.66
N GLU A 214 -4.75 -4.94 1.50
CA GLU A 214 -4.07 -3.69 1.13
C GLU A 214 -2.62 -3.96 0.67
N PHE A 215 -1.90 -4.82 1.39
CA PHE A 215 -0.53 -5.17 1.06
C PHE A 215 -0.38 -5.73 -0.36
N ILE A 216 -1.28 -6.63 -0.76
CA ILE A 216 -1.23 -7.23 -2.10
C ILE A 216 -1.57 -6.19 -3.17
N ALA A 217 -2.61 -5.37 -2.95
CA ALA A 217 -2.96 -4.29 -3.87
C ALA A 217 -1.82 -3.27 -4.02
N ARG A 218 -1.18 -2.89 -2.92
CA ARG A 218 -0.05 -1.96 -2.90
C ARG A 218 1.18 -2.53 -3.60
N SER A 219 1.54 -3.77 -3.33
CA SER A 219 2.66 -4.44 -3.98
C SER A 219 2.44 -4.49 -5.50
N HIS A 220 1.24 -4.87 -5.96
CA HIS A 220 0.93 -4.90 -7.38
C HIS A 220 0.92 -3.50 -8.02
N HIS A 221 0.42 -2.49 -7.32
CA HIS A 221 0.50 -1.10 -7.75
C HIS A 221 1.96 -0.62 -7.87
N TYR A 222 2.80 -0.97 -6.90
CA TYR A 222 4.23 -0.64 -6.92
C TYR A 222 4.94 -1.30 -8.11
N ASP A 223 4.63 -2.57 -8.38
CA ASP A 223 5.17 -3.34 -9.50
C ASP A 223 4.85 -2.66 -10.84
N LEU A 224 3.57 -2.39 -11.10
CA LEU A 224 3.11 -1.73 -12.33
C LEU A 224 3.72 -0.33 -12.50
N MET A 225 3.77 0.46 -11.43
CA MET A 225 4.43 1.78 -11.47
C MET A 225 5.94 1.64 -11.73
N SER A 226 6.60 0.60 -11.20
CA SER A 226 8.02 0.34 -11.46
C SER A 226 8.28 -0.09 -12.91
N GLU A 227 7.28 -0.63 -13.58
CA GLU A 227 7.31 -1.00 -15.00
C GLU A 227 6.96 0.19 -15.91
N GLY A 228 6.59 1.34 -15.34
CA GLY A 228 6.25 2.56 -16.07
C GLY A 228 4.75 2.73 -16.37
N ALA A 229 3.89 1.85 -15.84
CA ALA A 229 2.45 1.99 -16.04
C ALA A 229 1.89 3.17 -15.23
N SER A 230 1.04 3.97 -15.86
CA SER A 230 0.29 5.02 -15.18
C SER A 230 -0.86 4.40 -14.38
N CYS A 231 -0.77 4.47 -13.05
CA CYS A 231 -1.78 3.95 -12.13
C CYS A 231 -2.56 5.09 -11.45
N THR A 232 -3.85 4.88 -11.22
CA THR A 232 -4.63 5.74 -10.32
C THR A 232 -4.20 5.50 -8.88
N PRO A 233 -4.43 6.45 -7.96
CA PRO A 233 -4.31 6.20 -6.52
C PRO A 233 -5.09 4.95 -6.10
N ILE A 234 -4.58 4.23 -5.10
CA ILE A 234 -5.28 3.08 -4.53
C ILE A 234 -6.54 3.57 -3.81
N PHE A 235 -7.69 3.22 -4.38
CA PHE A 235 -9.00 3.41 -3.80
C PHE A 235 -9.30 2.29 -2.79
N LYS A 236 -9.95 2.66 -1.70
CA LYS A 236 -10.42 1.71 -0.68
C LYS A 236 -11.90 1.94 -0.41
N LYS A 237 -12.63 0.86 -0.20
CA LYS A 237 -14.05 0.91 0.16
C LYS A 237 -14.37 -0.19 1.14
N ALA A 238 -15.21 0.14 2.12
CA ALA A 238 -15.72 -0.81 3.09
C ALA A 238 -17.12 -1.29 2.68
N TYR A 239 -17.38 -2.56 2.96
CA TYR A 239 -18.68 -3.20 2.81
C TYR A 239 -19.07 -3.86 4.13
N TRP A 240 -20.37 -4.00 4.35
CA TRP A 240 -20.94 -4.67 5.50
C TRP A 240 -21.44 -6.04 5.04
N PHE A 241 -20.72 -7.11 5.40
CA PHE A 241 -20.99 -8.45 4.86
C PHE A 241 -22.34 -9.02 5.32
N ASP A 242 -22.78 -8.60 6.50
CA ASP A 242 -24.09 -8.91 7.05
C ASP A 242 -25.26 -8.23 6.32
N GLU A 243 -25.00 -7.28 5.42
CA GLU A 243 -26.01 -6.77 4.47
C GLU A 243 -26.43 -7.86 3.47
N ASN A 244 -25.51 -8.75 3.08
CA ASN A 244 -25.77 -9.88 2.19
C ASN A 244 -25.00 -11.14 2.67
N PRO A 245 -25.48 -11.81 3.75
CA PRO A 245 -24.74 -12.89 4.41
C PRO A 245 -24.42 -14.10 3.52
N ASP A 246 -25.27 -14.37 2.52
CA ASP A 246 -25.11 -15.51 1.61
C ASP A 246 -24.13 -15.26 0.46
N TRP A 247 -23.60 -14.03 0.33
CA TRP A 247 -22.68 -13.72 -0.76
C TRP A 247 -21.28 -14.30 -0.49
N PRO A 248 -20.73 -15.10 -1.42
CA PRO A 248 -19.33 -15.51 -1.30
C PRO A 248 -18.42 -14.30 -1.49
N ILE A 249 -17.21 -14.36 -0.93
CA ILE A 249 -16.19 -13.28 -1.03
C ILE A 249 -15.92 -12.83 -2.47
N ARG A 250 -16.01 -13.75 -3.44
CA ARG A 250 -15.84 -13.45 -4.87
C ARG A 250 -16.88 -12.45 -5.37
N LYS A 251 -18.13 -12.55 -4.89
CA LYS A 251 -19.22 -11.65 -5.29
C LYS A 251 -19.03 -10.26 -4.71
N TRP A 252 -18.58 -10.16 -3.46
CA TRP A 252 -18.16 -8.88 -2.85
C TRP A 252 -17.01 -8.23 -3.63
N ARG A 253 -16.01 -9.00 -4.03
CA ARG A 253 -14.92 -8.51 -4.89
C ARG A 253 -15.43 -8.00 -6.23
N SER A 254 -16.29 -8.76 -6.92
CA SER A 254 -16.87 -8.32 -8.19
C SER A 254 -17.69 -7.03 -8.02
N ARG A 255 -18.44 -6.90 -6.93
CA ARG A 255 -19.14 -5.66 -6.61
C ARG A 255 -18.19 -4.48 -6.43
N PHE A 256 -17.08 -4.68 -5.74
CA PHE A 256 -16.06 -3.64 -5.60
C PHE A 256 -15.42 -3.25 -6.94
N GLU A 257 -15.14 -4.22 -7.80
CA GLU A 257 -14.62 -3.95 -9.16
C GLU A 257 -15.63 -3.15 -10.01
N GLU A 258 -16.93 -3.44 -9.91
CA GLU A 258 -18.00 -2.68 -10.57
C GLU A 258 -18.11 -1.25 -10.03
N ASP A 259 -18.14 -1.09 -8.71
CA ASP A 259 -18.17 0.22 -8.06
C ASP A 259 -16.96 1.06 -8.48
N MET A 260 -15.76 0.46 -8.48
CA MET A 260 -14.52 1.14 -8.86
C MET A 260 -14.56 1.59 -10.33
N LYS A 261 -15.06 0.76 -11.24
CA LYS A 261 -15.24 1.13 -12.66
C LYS A 261 -16.22 2.29 -12.84
N GLY A 262 -17.29 2.33 -12.05
CA GLY A 262 -18.26 3.44 -12.07
C GLY A 262 -17.69 4.74 -11.51
N LEU A 263 -16.94 4.64 -10.41
CA LEU A 263 -16.34 5.79 -9.71
C LEU A 263 -15.14 6.37 -10.47
N MET A 264 -14.26 5.51 -11.00
CA MET A 264 -13.11 5.89 -11.82
C MET A 264 -13.52 6.08 -13.28
N SER A 265 -14.57 6.89 -13.48
CA SER A 265 -15.12 7.24 -14.78
C SER A 265 -14.09 7.92 -15.69
N GLU A 266 -14.43 8.07 -16.96
CA GLU A 266 -13.63 8.84 -17.90
C GLU A 266 -13.33 10.27 -17.40
N GLU A 267 -14.29 10.90 -16.72
CA GLU A 267 -14.10 12.23 -16.11
C GLU A 267 -13.02 12.20 -15.01
N TYR A 268 -13.06 11.22 -14.10
CA TYR A 268 -12.03 11.07 -13.07
C TYR A 268 -10.65 10.82 -13.69
N GLN A 269 -10.58 9.98 -14.73
CA GLN A 269 -9.34 9.71 -15.43
C GLN A 269 -8.80 10.95 -16.16
N GLN A 270 -9.67 11.76 -16.77
CA GLN A 270 -9.30 13.03 -17.38
C GLN A 270 -8.72 14.01 -16.37
N ARG A 271 -9.32 14.12 -15.18
CA ARG A 271 -8.77 14.94 -14.08
C ARG A 271 -7.38 14.47 -13.68
N LEU A 272 -7.17 13.17 -13.52
CA LEU A 272 -5.84 12.64 -13.20
C LEU A 272 -4.83 12.88 -14.34
N ARG A 273 -5.25 12.80 -15.60
CA ARG A 273 -4.37 13.13 -16.74
C ARG A 273 -3.96 14.60 -16.73
N HIS A 274 -4.89 15.53 -16.54
CA HIS A 274 -4.56 16.95 -16.40
C HIS A 274 -3.62 17.21 -15.22
N LEU A 275 -3.92 16.64 -14.05
CA LEU A 275 -3.02 16.72 -12.91
C LEU A 275 -1.64 16.13 -13.21
N SER A 276 -1.53 15.13 -14.09
CA SER A 276 -0.26 14.52 -14.50
C SER A 276 0.55 15.41 -15.47
N GLU A 277 -0.13 16.19 -16.31
CA GLU A 277 0.46 17.12 -17.30
C GLU A 277 1.04 18.38 -16.64
N VAL A 278 0.55 18.74 -15.45
CA VAL A 278 1.11 19.85 -14.67
C VAL A 278 2.59 19.57 -14.37
N SER A 279 3.47 20.43 -14.85
CA SER A 279 4.90 20.15 -14.85
C SER A 279 5.52 20.03 -13.47
N VAL A 280 6.34 18.98 -13.32
CA VAL A 280 7.22 18.80 -12.17
C VAL A 280 8.60 19.35 -12.52
N THR A 281 9.29 19.96 -11.56
CA THR A 281 10.69 20.38 -11.68
C THR A 281 11.65 19.17 -11.57
N ALA A 282 11.34 18.04 -12.21
CA ALA A 282 12.17 16.84 -12.13
C ALA A 282 13.42 17.00 -13.01
N ASP A 283 14.60 16.86 -12.39
CA ASP A 283 15.88 16.89 -13.10
C ASP A 283 16.10 15.57 -13.87
N LYS A 284 15.74 15.59 -15.15
CA LYS A 284 15.80 14.42 -16.05
C LYS A 284 17.24 13.90 -16.21
N GLU A 285 18.24 14.79 -16.17
CA GLU A 285 19.65 14.41 -16.33
C GLU A 285 20.15 13.66 -15.09
N LYS A 286 19.84 14.15 -13.89
CA LYS A 286 20.19 13.46 -12.64
C LYS A 286 19.55 12.09 -12.52
N LEU A 287 18.29 11.95 -12.96
CA LEU A 287 17.63 10.66 -12.94
C LEU A 287 18.30 9.66 -13.90
N ALA A 288 18.62 10.09 -15.12
CA ALA A 288 19.32 9.27 -16.09
C ALA A 288 20.72 8.84 -15.59
N TYR A 289 21.41 9.75 -14.90
CA TYR A 289 22.67 9.43 -14.22
C TYR A 289 22.47 8.32 -13.18
N TRP A 290 21.53 8.46 -12.25
CA TRP A 290 21.33 7.50 -11.16
C TRP A 290 20.84 6.13 -11.63
N LEU A 291 20.01 6.08 -12.69
CA LEU A 291 19.63 4.82 -13.34
C LEU A 291 20.83 4.07 -13.92
N THR A 292 21.86 4.79 -14.36
CA THR A 292 23.11 4.18 -14.86
C THR A 292 24.08 3.86 -13.72
N ALA A 293 24.14 4.71 -12.69
CA ALA A 293 25.08 4.59 -11.58
C ALA A 293 24.73 3.45 -10.61
N VAL A 294 23.44 3.13 -10.45
CA VAL A 294 23.01 1.96 -9.68
C VAL A 294 23.10 0.73 -10.57
N ASP A 295 24.04 -0.17 -10.23
CA ASP A 295 24.25 -1.44 -10.95
C ASP A 295 22.99 -2.32 -10.91
N GLY A 296 22.19 -2.25 -11.98
CA GLY A 296 20.94 -2.99 -12.11
C GLY A 296 21.12 -4.49 -12.30
N GLU A 297 22.27 -4.95 -12.81
CA GLU A 297 22.56 -6.38 -12.94
C GLU A 297 22.81 -7.00 -11.56
N LYS A 298 23.57 -6.29 -10.72
CA LYS A 298 23.87 -6.72 -9.35
C LYS A 298 22.73 -6.47 -8.38
N PHE A 299 22.01 -5.36 -8.52
CA PHE A 299 20.95 -4.91 -7.62
C PHE A 299 19.63 -4.62 -8.36
N PRO A 300 18.98 -5.65 -8.94
CA PRO A 300 17.76 -5.46 -9.73
C PRO A 300 16.61 -4.85 -8.90
N GLN A 301 16.52 -5.17 -7.61
CA GLN A 301 15.51 -4.59 -6.73
C GLN A 301 15.74 -3.10 -6.46
N ALA A 302 17.00 -2.64 -6.44
CA ALA A 302 17.31 -1.22 -6.32
C ALA A 302 16.91 -0.46 -7.58
N HIS A 303 17.16 -1.04 -8.75
CA HIS A 303 16.73 -0.47 -10.02
C HIS A 303 15.20 -0.39 -10.13
N LYS A 304 14.49 -1.43 -9.67
CA LYS A 304 13.02 -1.40 -9.56
C LYS A 304 12.53 -0.23 -8.71
N VAL A 305 13.18 0.03 -7.56
CA VAL A 305 12.84 1.19 -6.71
C VAL A 305 13.07 2.50 -7.45
N LEU A 306 14.19 2.67 -8.15
CA LEU A 306 14.43 3.87 -8.95
C LEU A 306 13.37 4.05 -10.04
N SER A 307 12.98 2.98 -10.73
CA SER A 307 11.92 3.03 -11.75
C SER A 307 10.57 3.45 -11.15
N TYR A 308 10.24 2.98 -9.94
CA TYR A 308 9.04 3.44 -9.24
C TYR A 308 9.06 4.97 -9.02
N TYR A 309 10.16 5.49 -8.47
CA TYR A 309 10.29 6.92 -8.19
C TYR A 309 10.40 7.76 -9.48
N ARG A 310 10.93 7.19 -10.55
CA ARG A 310 10.85 7.77 -11.90
C ARG A 310 9.40 8.00 -12.31
N SER A 311 8.57 6.96 -12.26
CA SER A 311 7.15 7.06 -12.62
C SER A 311 6.37 7.98 -11.68
N LEU A 312 6.83 8.15 -10.44
CA LEU A 312 6.24 9.08 -9.50
C LEU A 312 6.60 10.55 -9.82
N TRP A 313 7.86 10.85 -10.14
CA TRP A 313 8.33 12.24 -10.26
C TRP A 313 8.43 12.78 -11.68
N GLN A 314 8.43 11.92 -12.69
CA GLN A 314 8.38 12.38 -14.08
C GLN A 314 6.94 12.58 -14.54
N GLU A 315 6.75 13.53 -15.46
CA GLU A 315 5.56 13.58 -16.30
C GLU A 315 5.45 12.24 -17.04
N ASN A 316 4.27 11.63 -17.05
CA ASN A 316 3.95 10.51 -17.92
C ASN A 316 3.86 11.01 -19.37
N GLY A 317 4.98 11.45 -19.92
CA GLY A 317 5.14 11.75 -21.34
C GLY A 317 5.44 10.45 -22.07
N GLU A 318 4.54 10.11 -22.99
CA GLU A 318 4.55 9.03 -23.98
C GLU A 318 5.86 8.22 -24.11
N ALA A 319 5.72 6.89 -23.99
CA ALA A 319 6.72 5.91 -24.39
C ALA A 319 7.03 5.97 -25.89
#